data_AF-A0A6A5R5C8-F1
#
_entry.id   AF-A0A6A5R5C8-F1
#
_cell.length_a   1.000
_cell.length_b   1.000
_cell.length_c   1.000
_cell.angle_alpha   90.00
_cell.angle_beta   90.00
_cell.angle_gamma   90.00
#
_symmetry.space_group_name_H-M   'P 1'
#
loop_
_entity.id
_entity.type
_entity.pdbx_description
1 polymer ?
#
loop_
_entity_poly.entity_id
_entity_poly.type
_entity_poly.pdbx_seq_one_letter_code
_entity_poly.pdbx_strand_id
1 'polypeptide(L)'
;MLDKLRILQVNLNKSAQATESALQSPLDYLDTCSVNHPSFTQILPLLQDYSIRPRVLVYSARTIQAQVTILTDTSPDPDFLAITVKSSRTTFSIYNVYNQLDTQGITTIERKLLSTSILPSAILLGDFNINHPWWDP
;
A
#
# COMPACT_ATOMS: atom_id res chain seq x y z
N MET A 1 4.58 -17.56 -23.80
CA MET A 1 3.20 -17.64 -23.32
C MET A 1 3.23 -17.81 -21.82
N LEU A 2 3.00 -16.74 -21.05
CA LEU A 2 2.73 -16.78 -19.59
C LEU A 2 2.15 -15.42 -19.17
N ASP A 3 0.95 -15.12 -19.68
CA ASP A 3 0.20 -13.89 -19.34
C ASP A 3 -0.64 -14.09 -18.07
N LYS A 4 -0.05 -14.66 -17.01
CA LYS A 4 -0.76 -14.83 -15.73
C LYS A 4 -0.09 -13.97 -14.65
N LEU A 5 -0.60 -12.75 -14.51
CA LEU A 5 -0.27 -11.92 -13.36
C LEU A 5 -0.93 -12.50 -12.12
N ARG A 6 -0.19 -12.53 -11.00
CA ARG A 6 -0.71 -12.91 -9.68
C ARG A 6 -0.47 -11.76 -8.74
N ILE A 7 -1.50 -11.42 -7.98
CA ILE A 7 -1.46 -10.38 -6.95
C ILE A 7 -1.74 -11.08 -5.63
N LEU A 8 -0.86 -10.86 -4.64
CA LEU A 8 -1.04 -11.32 -3.27
C LEU A 8 -1.21 -10.08 -2.40
N GLN A 9 -2.31 -10.03 -1.65
CA GLN A 9 -2.53 -9.04 -0.61
C GLN A 9 -2.35 -9.73 0.75
N VAL A 10 -1.60 -9.08 1.64
CA VAL A 10 -1.37 -9.58 3.00
C VAL A 10 -1.21 -8.39 3.96
N ASN A 11 -1.85 -8.45 5.12
CA ASN A 11 -1.49 -7.61 6.26
C ASN A 11 -0.43 -8.38 7.08
N LEU A 12 0.75 -7.77 7.26
CA LEU A 12 1.88 -8.39 7.97
C LEU A 12 1.78 -8.28 9.50
N ASN A 13 0.69 -7.70 10.05
CA ASN A 13 0.36 -7.66 11.48
C ASN A 13 1.58 -7.51 12.40
N LYS A 14 2.39 -6.47 12.15
CA LYS A 14 3.44 -6.11 13.09
C LYS A 14 2.76 -5.44 14.28
N SER A 15 2.51 -6.21 15.33
CA SER A 15 1.96 -5.67 16.58
C SER A 15 2.87 -4.54 17.06
N ALA A 16 2.26 -3.45 17.55
CA ALA A 16 2.98 -2.37 18.20
C ALA A 16 3.91 -2.91 19.30
N GLN A 17 3.49 -3.98 19.98
CA GLN A 17 4.21 -4.62 21.07
C GLN A 17 5.56 -5.28 20.67
N ALA A 18 5.65 -5.87 19.47
CA ALA A 18 6.91 -6.36 18.93
C ALA A 18 7.82 -5.24 18.39
N THR A 19 7.24 -4.06 18.15
CA THR A 19 7.94 -2.88 17.61
C THR A 19 8.49 -2.01 18.75
N GLU A 20 7.75 -1.85 19.83
CA GLU A 20 8.15 -1.09 21.04
C GLU A 20 9.32 -1.74 21.78
N SER A 21 9.41 -3.07 21.78
CA SER A 21 10.55 -3.80 22.37
C SER A 21 11.85 -3.62 21.58
N ALA A 22 11.78 -3.21 20.30
CA ALA A 22 12.93 -2.85 19.48
C ALA A 22 13.28 -1.34 19.51
N LEU A 23 12.40 -0.49 20.09
CA LEU A 23 12.50 0.98 20.08
C LEU A 23 13.32 1.57 21.25
N GLN A 24 14.18 0.79 21.90
CA GLN A 24 15.18 1.34 22.85
C GLN A 24 16.35 2.07 22.15
N SER A 25 16.31 2.25 20.82
CA SER A 25 17.28 3.09 20.10
C SER A 25 16.58 4.25 19.38
N PRO A 26 17.18 5.45 19.35
CA PRO A 26 16.50 6.67 18.95
C PRO A 26 16.14 6.64 17.46
N LEU A 27 14.85 6.87 17.18
CA LEU A 27 14.24 7.29 15.91
C LEU A 27 15.13 7.20 14.65
N ASP A 28 15.29 5.99 14.10
CA ASP A 28 15.59 5.83 12.68
C ASP A 28 14.34 5.28 11.99
N TYR A 29 13.35 6.15 11.76
CA TYR A 29 12.21 5.84 10.89
C TYR A 29 12.62 5.67 9.41
N LEU A 30 13.91 5.85 9.09
CA LEU A 30 14.53 5.49 7.81
C LEU A 30 14.53 3.98 7.58
N ASP A 31 14.53 3.19 8.65
CA ASP A 31 14.23 1.76 8.56
C ASP A 31 12.71 1.59 8.45
N THR A 32 12.19 1.85 7.25
CA THR A 32 10.91 1.29 6.84
C THR A 32 10.97 -0.19 7.20
N CYS A 33 10.12 -0.65 8.15
CA CYS A 33 10.17 -2.03 8.66
C CYS A 33 9.67 -3.03 7.59
N SER A 34 10.27 -2.96 6.42
CA SER A 34 10.00 -3.63 5.16
C SER A 34 11.24 -4.45 4.84
N VAL A 35 11.05 -5.57 4.14
CA VAL A 35 12.14 -6.48 3.83
C VAL A 35 12.56 -6.20 2.39
N ASN A 36 13.70 -5.53 2.23
CA ASN A 36 14.33 -5.42 0.92
C ASN A 36 14.69 -6.82 0.42
N HIS A 37 14.11 -7.22 -0.71
CA HIS A 37 14.37 -8.52 -1.32
C HIS A 37 14.92 -8.33 -2.74
N PRO A 38 16.05 -8.96 -3.12
CA PRO A 38 16.71 -8.69 -4.40
C PRO A 38 15.81 -8.98 -5.62
N SER A 39 14.94 -9.99 -5.54
CA SER A 39 13.99 -10.32 -6.62
C SER A 39 12.81 -9.36 -6.77
N PHE A 40 12.66 -8.39 -5.86
CA PHE A 40 11.54 -7.45 -5.87
C PHE A 40 12.02 -6.00 -5.87
N THR A 41 11.23 -5.14 -6.48
CA THR A 41 11.30 -3.69 -6.32
C THR A 41 10.21 -3.29 -5.33
N GLN A 42 10.61 -2.60 -4.27
CA GLN A 42 9.69 -2.04 -3.30
C GLN A 42 9.21 -0.67 -3.77
N ILE A 43 7.91 -0.41 -3.59
CA ILE A 43 7.26 0.84 -3.92
C ILE A 43 6.52 1.31 -2.66
N LEU A 44 6.81 2.55 -2.24
CA LEU A 44 6.25 3.20 -1.05
C LEU A 44 5.49 4.47 -1.47
N PRO A 45 4.52 4.94 -0.66
CA PRO A 45 3.96 6.28 -0.80
C PRO A 45 5.05 7.36 -0.80
N LEU A 46 4.92 8.36 -1.67
CA LEU A 46 5.84 9.50 -1.76
C LEU A 46 5.46 10.58 -0.74
N LEU A 47 5.75 10.32 0.54
CA LEU A 47 5.44 11.24 1.63
C LEU A 47 6.38 12.45 1.62
N GLN A 48 5.83 13.62 1.97
CA GLN A 48 6.63 14.85 2.14
C GLN A 48 7.31 14.91 3.52
N ASP A 49 6.65 14.33 4.53
CA ASP A 49 7.16 14.25 5.90
C ASP A 49 7.64 12.82 6.18
N TYR A 50 8.97 12.67 6.29
CA TYR A 50 9.63 11.39 6.58
C TYR A 50 9.50 10.95 8.04
N SER A 51 8.95 11.78 8.93
CA SER A 51 8.61 11.38 10.31
C SER A 51 7.40 10.44 10.35
N ILE A 52 6.57 10.45 9.30
CA ILE A 52 5.40 9.60 9.18
C ILE A 52 5.79 8.31 8.48
N ARG A 53 5.68 7.19 9.19
CA ARG A 53 5.94 5.86 8.64
C ARG A 53 4.82 5.42 7.68
N PRO A 54 5.13 5.03 6.43
CA PRO A 54 4.15 4.37 5.56
C PRO A 54 3.66 3.03 6.15
N ARG A 55 2.36 2.79 6.07
CA ARG A 55 1.70 1.54 6.50
C ARG A 55 1.27 0.65 5.35
N VAL A 56 1.36 1.15 4.12
CA VAL A 56 1.20 0.37 2.89
C VAL A 56 2.48 0.38 2.04
N LEU A 57 2.67 -0.68 1.28
CA LEU A 57 3.71 -0.79 0.26
C LEU A 57 3.26 -1.76 -0.84
N VAL A 58 3.95 -1.76 -1.97
CA VAL A 58 3.83 -2.79 -3.01
C VAL A 58 5.21 -3.37 -3.32
N TYR A 59 5.31 -4.70 -3.41
CA TYR A 59 6.44 -5.37 -4.03
C TYR A 59 6.09 -5.78 -5.45
N SER A 60 6.92 -5.35 -6.40
CA SER A 60 6.84 -5.78 -7.80
C SER A 60 8.00 -6.72 -8.11
N ALA A 61 7.73 -7.93 -8.62
CA ALA A 61 8.80 -8.85 -9.00
C ALA A 61 9.62 -8.24 -10.14
N ARG A 62 10.96 -8.21 -10.05
CA ARG A 62 11.81 -7.63 -11.10
C ARG A 62 11.72 -8.37 -12.43
N THR A 63 11.27 -9.63 -12.41
CA THR A 63 11.05 -10.47 -13.58
C THR A 63 9.69 -10.23 -14.25
N ILE A 64 8.82 -9.39 -13.67
CA ILE A 64 7.51 -9.08 -14.25
C ILE A 64 7.69 -8.36 -15.59
N GLN A 65 6.92 -8.78 -16.59
CA GLN A 65 6.88 -8.11 -17.90
C GLN A 65 5.83 -6.99 -17.89
N ALA A 66 5.89 -6.11 -16.89
CA ALA A 66 5.00 -4.97 -16.74
C ALA A 66 5.73 -3.78 -16.11
N GLN A 67 5.39 -2.58 -16.57
CA GLN A 67 5.77 -1.35 -15.92
C GLN A 67 4.84 -1.10 -14.73
N VAL A 68 5.43 -0.87 -13.55
CA VAL A 68 4.70 -0.52 -12.34
C VAL A 68 5.13 0.87 -11.88
N THR A 69 4.19 1.81 -11.82
CA THR A 69 4.46 3.22 -11.48
C THR A 69 3.45 3.73 -10.47
N ILE A 70 3.87 4.65 -9.59
CA ILE A 70 2.96 5.34 -8.67
C ILE A 70 2.03 6.26 -9.44
N LEU A 71 0.75 6.29 -9.05
CA LEU A 71 -0.25 7.19 -9.62
C LEU A 71 -0.19 8.52 -8.87
N THR A 72 0.48 9.49 -9.48
CA THR A 72 0.81 10.80 -8.87
C THR A 72 -0.36 11.76 -8.73
N ASP A 73 -1.46 11.49 -9.43
CA ASP A 73 -2.67 12.33 -9.39
C ASP A 73 -3.44 12.18 -8.06
N THR A 74 -2.97 11.30 -7.18
CA THR A 74 -3.48 11.14 -5.82
C THR A 74 -2.55 11.86 -4.84
N SER A 75 -3.13 12.68 -3.93
CA SER A 75 -2.34 13.25 -2.83
C SER A 75 -1.62 12.16 -2.03
N PRO A 76 -0.36 12.34 -1.60
CA PRO A 76 0.34 11.35 -0.80
C PRO A 76 -0.34 11.06 0.53
N ASP A 77 -0.25 9.81 0.98
CA ASP A 77 -0.88 9.34 2.21
C ASP A 77 -0.10 8.14 2.75
N PRO A 78 0.21 8.07 4.06
CA PRO A 78 0.96 6.93 4.62
C PRO A 78 0.22 5.59 4.48
N ASP A 79 -1.09 5.61 4.25
CA ASP A 79 -1.98 4.46 4.39
C ASP A 79 -2.64 4.06 3.08
N PHE A 80 -2.30 4.78 2.02
CA PHE A 80 -2.90 4.61 0.72
C PHE A 80 -1.82 4.73 -0.35
N LEU A 81 -1.75 3.72 -1.22
CA LEU A 81 -0.83 3.69 -2.34
C LEU A 81 -1.58 3.28 -3.59
N ALA A 82 -1.61 4.17 -4.57
CA ALA A 82 -2.13 3.90 -5.90
C ALA A 82 -0.97 3.68 -6.89
N ILE A 83 -1.04 2.60 -7.65
CA ILE A 83 -0.09 2.31 -8.73
C ILE A 83 -0.83 1.97 -10.03
N THR A 84 -0.18 2.25 -11.15
CA THR A 84 -0.57 1.73 -12.47
C THR A 84 0.32 0.55 -12.82
N VAL A 85 -0.30 -0.53 -13.29
CA VAL A 85 0.36 -1.70 -13.85
C VAL A 85 0.08 -1.72 -15.35
N LYS A 86 1.12 -1.51 -16.15
CA LYS A 86 1.04 -1.48 -17.61
C LYS A 86 1.85 -2.62 -18.21
N SER A 87 1.18 -3.53 -18.89
CA SER A 87 1.78 -4.60 -19.71
C SER A 87 1.52 -4.34 -21.20
N SER A 88 1.97 -5.24 -22.07
CA SER A 88 1.68 -5.17 -23.50
C SER A 88 0.19 -5.34 -23.85
N ARG A 89 -0.59 -5.98 -22.97
CA ARG A 89 -2.00 -6.35 -23.24
C ARG A 89 -3.02 -5.62 -22.38
N THR A 90 -2.63 -5.25 -21.17
CA THR A 90 -3.54 -4.65 -20.20
C THR A 90 -2.86 -3.52 -19.43
N THR A 91 -3.66 -2.51 -19.13
CA THR A 91 -3.34 -1.44 -18.18
C THR A 91 -4.46 -1.42 -17.16
N PHE A 92 -4.10 -1.49 -15.88
CA PHE A 92 -5.05 -1.39 -14.80
C PHE A 92 -4.37 -0.75 -13.58
N SER A 93 -5.19 -0.25 -12.65
CA SER A 93 -4.69 0.40 -11.44
C SER A 93 -4.88 -0.49 -10.22
N ILE A 94 -3.97 -0.41 -9.25
CA ILE A 94 -4.12 -1.04 -7.93
C ILE A 94 -4.15 0.07 -6.89
N TYR A 95 -5.17 0.05 -6.04
CA TYR A 95 -5.33 0.92 -4.89
C TYR A 95 -5.18 0.06 -3.64
N ASN A 96 -4.05 0.19 -2.94
CA ASN A 96 -3.78 -0.51 -1.70
C ASN A 96 -4.10 0.41 -0.51
N VAL A 97 -5.04 -0.01 0.33
CA VAL A 97 -5.55 0.79 1.45
C VAL A 97 -5.34 0.06 2.76
N TYR A 98 -4.82 0.76 3.76
CA TYR A 98 -4.88 0.33 5.14
C TYR A 98 -5.76 1.30 5.92
N ASN A 99 -6.94 0.86 6.35
CA ASN A 99 -7.91 1.75 6.96
C ASN A 99 -7.59 2.02 8.43
N GLN A 100 -7.13 3.22 8.72
CA GLN A 100 -6.70 3.63 10.05
C GLN A 100 -7.25 5.00 10.39
N LEU A 101 -7.49 5.23 11.67
CA LEU A 101 -7.81 6.53 12.25
C LEU A 101 -6.55 7.40 12.31
N ASP A 102 -6.64 8.61 11.78
CA ASP A 102 -5.66 9.65 12.03
C ASP A 102 -5.80 10.25 13.44
N THR A 103 -4.98 11.26 13.77
CA THR A 103 -5.00 11.93 15.07
C THR A 103 -6.29 12.70 15.35
N GLN A 104 -7.12 12.92 14.34
CA GLN A 104 -8.43 13.59 14.43
C GLN A 104 -9.60 12.60 14.45
N GLY A 105 -9.32 11.29 14.39
CA GLY A 105 -10.33 10.25 14.36
C GLY A 105 -10.99 10.06 12.99
N ILE A 106 -10.39 10.56 11.92
CA ILE A 106 -10.89 10.37 10.55
C ILE A 106 -10.22 9.15 9.94
N THR A 107 -11.00 8.26 9.33
CA THR A 107 -10.47 7.04 8.72
C THR A 107 -9.77 7.32 7.38
N THR A 108 -8.81 6.47 6.99
CA THR A 108 -8.20 6.51 5.64
C THR A 108 -9.26 6.46 4.55
N ILE A 109 -10.34 5.69 4.75
CA ILE A 109 -11.44 5.63 3.79
C ILE A 109 -12.05 7.02 3.58
N GLU A 110 -12.39 7.71 4.66
CA GLU A 110 -13.03 9.04 4.61
C GLU A 110 -12.10 10.12 4.08
N ARG A 111 -10.88 10.21 4.62
CA ARG A 111 -9.94 11.29 4.25
C ARG A 111 -9.32 11.10 2.87
N LYS A 112 -9.28 9.86 2.36
CA LYS A 112 -8.51 9.53 1.15
C LYS A 112 -9.26 8.72 0.09
N LEU A 113 -9.86 7.58 0.45
CA LEU A 113 -10.45 6.69 -0.56
C LEU A 113 -11.69 7.32 -1.21
N LEU A 114 -12.60 7.89 -0.41
CA LEU A 114 -13.84 8.49 -0.91
C LEU A 114 -13.62 9.75 -1.75
N SER A 115 -12.50 10.45 -1.55
CA SER A 115 -12.10 11.61 -2.37
C SER A 115 -11.31 11.23 -3.62
N THR A 116 -10.92 9.95 -3.76
CA THR A 116 -10.15 9.49 -4.92
C THR A 116 -11.06 8.99 -6.02
N SER A 117 -10.93 9.57 -7.22
CA SER A 117 -11.57 9.04 -8.42
C SER A 117 -10.87 7.74 -8.86
N ILE A 118 -11.56 6.60 -8.69
CA ILE A 118 -11.05 5.29 -9.08
C ILE A 118 -11.11 5.16 -10.61
N LEU A 119 -9.96 4.91 -11.23
CA LEU A 119 -9.85 4.77 -12.68
C LEU A 119 -10.59 3.51 -13.19
N PRO A 120 -11.08 3.53 -14.45
CA PRO A 120 -11.59 2.32 -15.10
C PRO A 120 -10.53 1.21 -15.13
N SER A 121 -10.95 -0.05 -14.98
CA SER A 121 -10.04 -1.21 -14.81
C SER A 121 -9.11 -1.04 -13.60
N ALA A 122 -9.67 -1.25 -12.42
CA ALA A 122 -8.95 -1.10 -11.16
C ALA A 122 -9.18 -2.27 -10.23
N ILE A 123 -8.21 -2.50 -9.36
CA ILE A 123 -8.30 -3.40 -8.21
C ILE A 123 -8.16 -2.55 -6.97
N LEU A 124 -9.21 -2.51 -6.16
CA LEU A 124 -9.17 -1.95 -4.81
C LEU A 124 -8.96 -3.10 -3.83
N LEU A 125 -7.90 -3.01 -3.03
CA LEU A 125 -7.52 -4.05 -2.08
C LEU A 125 -6.88 -3.46 -0.84
N GLY A 126 -6.70 -4.29 0.18
CA GLY A 126 -5.97 -3.94 1.39
C GLY A 126 -6.65 -4.50 2.63
N ASP A 127 -6.36 -3.89 3.76
CA ASP A 127 -7.06 -4.21 5.01
C ASP A 127 -7.91 -3.00 5.40
N PHE A 128 -9.22 -3.16 5.24
CA PHE A 128 -10.19 -2.11 5.49
C PHE A 128 -10.55 -1.98 6.98
N ASN A 129 -10.10 -2.89 7.84
CA ASN A 129 -10.37 -2.85 9.27
C ASN A 129 -11.87 -2.58 9.61
N ILE A 130 -12.77 -3.13 8.77
CA ILE A 130 -14.23 -3.03 8.91
C ILE A 130 -14.83 -4.42 8.70
N ASN A 131 -15.88 -4.70 9.47
CA ASN A 131 -16.75 -5.83 9.18
C ASN A 131 -17.78 -5.40 8.13
N HIS A 132 -18.01 -6.24 7.12
CA HIS A 132 -19.11 -6.05 6.18
C HIS A 132 -19.76 -7.41 5.89
N PRO A 133 -21.10 -7.54 6.01
CA PRO A 133 -21.78 -8.83 5.87
C PRO A 133 -21.57 -9.55 4.54
N TRP A 134 -21.18 -8.84 3.48
CA TRP A 134 -20.97 -9.45 2.17
C TRP A 134 -19.63 -10.17 2.01
N TRP A 135 -18.61 -9.82 2.80
CA TRP A 135 -17.28 -10.42 2.70
C TRP A 135 -16.78 -11.03 4.02
N ASP A 136 -17.52 -10.80 5.11
CA ASP A 136 -17.30 -11.35 6.45
C ASP A 136 -18.67 -11.59 7.12
N PRO A 137 -19.43 -12.60 6.64
CA PRO A 137 -20.81 -12.90 7.04
C PRO A 137 -20.96 -13.55 8.42
#